data_AF-A0A9D6XT07-F1
#
_entry.id   AF-A0A9D6XT07-F1
#
_cell.length_a   1.000
_cell.length_b   1.000
_cell.length_c   1.000
_cell.angle_alpha   90.00
_cell.angle_beta   90.00
_cell.angle_gamma   90.00
#
_symmetry.space_group_name_H-M   'P 1'
#
loop_
_entity.id
_entity.type
_entity.pdbx_description
1 polymer ?
#
loop_
_entity_poly.entity_id
_entity_poly.type
_entity_poly.pdbx_seq_one_letter_code
_entity_poly.pdbx_strand_id
1 'polypeptide(L)'
;MAEGSGRGRLAVGLMSGTSMDGIDAALLSITGPPEKPRVRLREFATTPYREELQKALAHVASGHPSSASAISQMNFLLGELFSEAALAVCRRAKVSPKKLSVIG
;
A
#
# COMPACT_ATOMS: atom_id res chain seq x y z
N MET A 1 28.63 24.02 -0.28
CA MET A 1 28.34 23.45 -1.61
C MET A 1 27.69 22.09 -1.38
N ALA A 2 26.48 21.88 -1.90
CA ALA A 2 25.58 20.81 -1.48
C ALA A 2 26.04 19.43 -2.01
N GLU A 3 26.39 18.52 -1.10
CA GLU A 3 26.53 17.10 -1.41
C GLU A 3 25.15 16.44 -1.52
N GLY A 4 24.94 15.68 -2.59
CA GLY A 4 23.75 14.84 -2.76
C GLY A 4 23.48 14.49 -4.22
N SER A 5 24.24 13.55 -4.79
CA SER A 5 23.95 13.02 -6.13
C SER A 5 22.57 12.35 -6.12
N GLY A 6 21.66 12.92 -6.93
CA GLY A 6 20.22 12.64 -6.89
C GLY A 6 19.84 11.23 -7.35
N ARG A 7 20.00 10.22 -6.49
CA ARG A 7 19.29 8.95 -6.65
C ARG A 7 17.80 9.17 -6.33
N GLY A 8 16.93 8.85 -7.29
CA GLY A 8 15.49 8.89 -7.07
C GLY A 8 15.09 8.01 -5.90
N ARG A 9 14.14 8.50 -5.07
CA ARG A 9 13.59 7.77 -3.94
C ARG A 9 12.50 6.84 -4.45
N LEU A 10 12.50 5.60 -3.98
CA LEU A 10 11.43 4.65 -4.28
C LEU A 10 10.42 4.65 -3.14
N ALA A 11 9.14 4.67 -3.47
CA ALA A 11 8.05 4.61 -2.50
C ALA A 11 6.99 3.62 -3.01
N VAL A 12 6.26 3.00 -2.09
CA VAL A 12 5.04 2.27 -2.43
C VAL A 12 3.85 3.03 -1.85
N GLY A 13 2.88 3.37 -2.70
CA GLY A 13 1.56 3.81 -2.27
C GLY A 13 0.62 2.62 -2.16
N LEU A 14 -0.15 2.54 -1.08
CA LEU A 14 -1.17 1.52 -0.85
C LEU A 14 -2.53 2.16 -0.63
N MET A 15 -3.57 1.58 -1.22
CA MET A 15 -4.94 2.03 -1.01
C MET A 15 -5.92 0.86 -1.07
N SER A 16 -6.93 0.88 -0.20
CA SER A 16 -8.11 0.03 -0.31
C SER A 16 -9.33 0.95 -0.32
N GLY A 17 -10.07 0.97 -1.42
CA GLY A 17 -11.28 1.78 -1.55
C GLY A 17 -12.41 1.34 -0.62
N THR A 18 -13.43 2.18 -0.46
CA THR A 18 -14.65 1.85 0.31
C THR A 18 -15.51 0.79 -0.38
N SER A 19 -15.23 0.47 -1.64
CA SER A 19 -15.75 -0.70 -2.37
C SER A 19 -15.27 -2.04 -1.80
N MET A 20 -14.17 -2.05 -1.03
CA MET A 20 -13.59 -3.24 -0.40
C MET A 20 -13.39 -4.40 -1.39
N ASP A 21 -12.97 -4.08 -2.61
CA ASP A 21 -12.71 -5.03 -3.69
C ASP A 21 -11.26 -5.52 -3.72
N GLY A 22 -10.33 -4.76 -3.12
CA GLY A 22 -8.96 -5.20 -2.95
C GLY A 22 -8.03 -4.10 -2.45
N ILE A 23 -6.73 -4.39 -2.56
CA ILE A 23 -5.63 -3.48 -2.26
C ILE A 23 -4.91 -3.12 -3.55
N ASP A 24 -4.90 -1.83 -3.86
CA ASP A 24 -4.05 -1.25 -4.88
C ASP A 24 -2.66 -0.93 -4.31
N ALA A 25 -1.63 -1.30 -5.06
CA ALA A 25 -0.25 -1.04 -4.74
C ALA A 25 0.46 -0.38 -5.93
N ALA A 26 1.04 0.79 -5.71
CA ALA A 26 1.75 1.57 -6.72
C ALA A 26 3.20 1.76 -6.32
N LEU A 27 4.15 1.20 -7.07
CA LEU A 27 5.57 1.50 -6.91
C LEU A 27 5.92 2.79 -7.65
N LEU A 28 6.45 3.78 -6.94
CA LEU A 28 6.73 5.12 -7.45
C LEU A 28 8.24 5.41 -7.40
N SER A 29 8.71 6.19 -8.36
CA SER A 29 10.02 6.85 -8.34
C SER A 29 9.82 8.35 -8.18
N ILE A 30 10.32 8.90 -7.08
CA ILE A 30 10.22 10.32 -6.73
C ILE A 30 11.60 10.96 -6.89
N THR A 31 11.67 12.00 -7.70
CA THR A 31 12.91 12.74 -8.01
C THR A 31 12.66 14.24 -7.94
N GLY A 32 13.72 15.05 -7.95
CA GLY A 32 13.60 16.50 -7.86
C GLY A 32 13.49 17.01 -6.41
N PRO A 33 13.44 18.34 -6.26
CA PRO A 33 13.40 18.97 -4.94
C PRO A 33 12.02 18.80 -4.28
N PRO A 34 11.92 18.83 -2.93
CA PRO A 34 10.66 18.65 -2.19
C PRO A 34 9.54 19.61 -2.61
N GLU A 35 9.88 20.82 -3.04
CA GLU A 35 8.95 21.87 -3.46
C GLU A 35 8.38 21.61 -4.87
N LYS A 36 9.05 20.76 -5.67
CA LYS A 36 8.64 20.42 -7.04
C LYS A 36 9.00 18.97 -7.37
N PRO A 37 8.37 17.99 -6.70
CA PRO A 37 8.69 16.59 -6.91
C PRO A 37 8.22 16.14 -8.29
N ARG A 38 9.03 15.32 -8.94
CA ARG A 38 8.68 14.55 -10.14
C ARG A 38 8.42 13.12 -9.74
N VAL A 39 7.16 12.72 -9.82
CA VAL A 39 6.69 11.36 -9.51
C VAL A 39 6.50 10.58 -10.81
N ARG A 40 6.99 9.35 -10.85
CA ARG A 40 6.75 8.40 -11.95
C ARG A 40 6.26 7.07 -11.40
N LEU A 41 5.13 6.59 -11.90
CA LEU A 41 4.67 5.23 -11.67
C LEU A 41 5.62 4.25 -12.35
N ARG A 42 6.12 3.27 -11.59
CA ARG A 42 7.05 2.23 -12.07
C ARG A 42 6.32 0.91 -12.27
N GLU A 43 5.40 0.58 -11.38
CA GLU A 43 4.58 -0.63 -11.42
C GLU A 43 3.29 -0.39 -10.62
N PHE A 44 2.21 -1.06 -11.03
CA PHE A 44 0.92 -1.03 -10.36
C PHE A 44 0.33 -2.44 -10.30
N ALA A 45 -0.27 -2.79 -9.17
CA ALA A 45 -0.99 -4.04 -9.04
C ALA A 45 -2.17 -3.90 -8.07
N THR A 46 -3.28 -4.55 -8.41
CA THR A 46 -4.40 -4.75 -7.51
C THR A 46 -4.39 -6.19 -7.00
N THR A 47 -4.51 -6.36 -5.68
CA THR A 47 -4.67 -7.66 -5.02
C THR A 47 -6.11 -7.76 -4.53
N PRO A 48 -6.95 -8.60 -5.16
CA PRO A 48 -8.35 -8.70 -4.76
C PRO A 48 -8.47 -9.34 -3.37
N TYR A 49 -9.45 -8.87 -2.59
CA TYR A 49 -9.80 -9.59 -1.37
C TYR A 49 -10.51 -10.90 -1.70
N ARG A 50 -10.37 -11.87 -0.79
CA ARG A 50 -11.24 -13.05 -0.80
C ARG A 50 -12.66 -12.63 -0.43
N GLU A 51 -13.65 -13.28 -1.01
CA GLU A 51 -15.06 -12.95 -0.81
C GLU A 51 -15.47 -12.98 0.67
N GLU A 52 -14.93 -13.94 1.45
CA GLU A 52 -15.21 -14.03 2.88
C GLU A 52 -14.69 -12.82 3.65
N LEU A 53 -13.49 -12.33 3.29
CA LEU A 53 -12.90 -11.16 3.90
C LEU A 53 -13.65 -9.89 3.50
N GLN A 54 -14.03 -9.75 2.23
CA GLN A 54 -14.84 -8.62 1.77
C GLN A 54 -16.15 -8.52 2.55
N LYS A 55 -16.85 -9.65 2.76
CA LYS A 55 -18.08 -9.69 3.58
C LYS A 55 -17.81 -9.29 5.03
N ALA A 56 -16.73 -9.78 5.63
CA ALA A 56 -16.37 -9.45 7.00
C ALA A 56 -16.02 -7.95 7.17
N LEU A 57 -15.27 -7.38 6.22
CA LEU A 57 -14.96 -5.95 6.17
C LEU A 57 -16.23 -5.11 6.01
N ALA A 58 -17.12 -5.50 5.10
CA ALA A 58 -18.40 -4.82 4.89
C ALA A 58 -19.25 -4.85 6.16
N HIS A 59 -19.29 -5.97 6.88
CA HIS A 59 -19.99 -6.07 8.16
C HIS A 59 -19.44 -5.10 9.20
N VAL A 60 -18.12 -5.09 9.43
CA VAL A 60 -17.48 -4.18 10.40
C VAL A 60 -17.69 -2.70 10.00
N ALA A 61 -17.65 -2.39 8.71
CA ALA A 61 -17.82 -1.03 8.20
C ALA A 61 -19.28 -0.56 8.12
N SER A 62 -20.26 -1.47 8.17
CA SER A 62 -21.68 -1.15 8.00
C SER A 62 -22.32 -0.42 9.19
N GLY A 63 -21.56 -0.10 10.24
CA GLY A 63 -22.06 0.56 11.44
C GLY A 63 -22.82 -0.35 12.39
N HIS A 64 -22.91 -1.65 12.10
CA HIS A 64 -23.44 -2.63 13.04
C HIS A 64 -22.52 -2.77 14.26
N PRO A 65 -23.07 -3.07 15.45
CA PRO A 65 -22.26 -3.30 16.64
C PRO A 65 -21.20 -4.38 16.39
N SER A 66 -19.95 -3.97 16.44
CA SER A 66 -18.78 -4.86 16.34
C SER A 66 -18.01 -4.78 17.65
N SER A 67 -17.48 -5.91 18.11
CA SER A 67 -16.63 -5.90 19.29
C SER A 67 -15.29 -5.22 18.99
N ALA A 68 -14.69 -4.57 20.00
CA ALA A 68 -13.36 -4.00 19.87
C ALA A 68 -12.31 -5.06 19.46
N SER A 69 -12.50 -6.30 19.91
CA SER A 69 -11.65 -7.44 19.51
C SER A 69 -11.77 -7.74 18.02
N ALA A 70 -12.98 -7.76 17.45
CA ALA A 70 -13.18 -7.99 16.02
C ALA A 70 -12.54 -6.89 15.16
N ILE A 71 -12.71 -5.63 15.56
CA ILE A 71 -12.08 -4.48 14.87
C ILE A 71 -10.55 -4.58 14.94
N SER A 72 -10.00 -4.90 16.12
CA SER A 72 -8.56 -5.06 16.31
C SER A 72 -7.99 -6.20 15.45
N GLN A 73 -8.63 -7.37 15.45
CA GLN A 73 -8.24 -8.50 14.60
C GLN A 73 -8.25 -8.13 13.12
N MET A 74 -9.30 -7.43 12.67
CA MET A 74 -9.41 -6.99 11.28
C MET A 74 -8.30 -6.01 10.90
N ASN A 75 -7.94 -5.08 11.79
CA ASN A 75 -6.83 -4.16 11.56
C ASN A 75 -5.49 -4.89 11.37
N PHE A 76 -5.19 -5.91 12.17
CA PHE A 76 -3.97 -6.70 12.01
C PHE A 76 -3.97 -7.50 10.70
N LEU A 77 -5.08 -8.16 10.38
CA LEU A 77 -5.23 -8.90 9.14
C LEU A 77 -5.03 -8.01 7.90
N LEU A 78 -5.64 -6.82 7.89
CA LEU A 78 -5.42 -5.85 6.82
C LEU A 78 -3.96 -5.40 6.74
N GLY A 79 -3.29 -5.18 7.88
CA GLY A 79 -1.85 -4.85 7.90
C GLY A 79 -0.98 -5.91 7.21
N GLU A 80 -1.26 -7.19 7.46
CA GLU A 80 -0.58 -8.30 6.78
C GLU A 80 -0.82 -8.26 5.27
N LEU A 81 -2.08 -8.13 4.84
CA LEU A 81 -2.44 -8.09 3.42
C LEU A 81 -1.85 -6.87 2.69
N PHE A 82 -1.83 -5.71 3.32
CA PHE A 82 -1.17 -4.50 2.80
C PHE A 82 0.33 -4.73 2.62
N SER A 83 0.98 -5.41 3.58
CA SER A 83 2.38 -5.77 3.47
C SER A 83 2.64 -6.73 2.30
N GLU A 84 1.76 -7.72 2.10
CA GLU A 84 1.86 -8.66 0.99
C GLU A 84 1.69 -7.97 -0.37
N ALA A 85 0.74 -7.03 -0.48
CA ALA A 85 0.53 -6.23 -1.68
C ALA A 85 1.75 -5.35 -2.01
N ALA A 86 2.35 -4.71 -0.99
CA ALA A 86 3.58 -3.93 -1.16
C ALA A 86 4.75 -4.80 -1.64
N LEU A 87 4.91 -5.99 -1.07
CA LEU A 87 5.92 -6.94 -1.51
C LEU A 87 5.62 -7.47 -2.92
N ALA A 88 4.35 -7.68 -3.28
CA ALA A 88 3.94 -8.15 -4.59
C ALA A 88 4.29 -7.16 -5.69
N VAL A 89 3.98 -5.87 -5.52
CA VAL A 89 4.34 -4.82 -6.50
C VAL A 89 5.86 -4.68 -6.63
N CYS A 90 6.61 -4.82 -5.53
CA CYS A 90 8.07 -4.84 -5.55
C CYS A 90 8.63 -6.03 -6.34
N ARG A 91 8.08 -7.23 -6.13
CA ARG A 91 8.46 -8.45 -6.87
C ARG A 91 8.20 -8.29 -8.37
N ARG A 92 7.02 -7.79 -8.74
CA ARG A 92 6.67 -7.53 -10.15
C ARG A 92 7.65 -6.55 -10.82
N ALA A 93 7.98 -5.47 -10.13
CA ALA A 93 8.96 -4.49 -10.58
C ALA A 93 10.43 -4.96 -10.49
N LYS A 94 10.70 -6.16 -9.96
CA LYS A 94 12.05 -6.67 -9.67
C LYS A 94 12.87 -5.72 -8.79
N VAL A 95 12.21 -5.04 -7.84
CA VAL A 95 12.83 -4.12 -6.88
C VAL A 95 12.90 -4.79 -5.52
N SER A 96 14.08 -4.74 -4.90
CA SER A 96 14.22 -5.17 -3.50
C SER A 96 13.48 -4.21 -2.57
N PRO A 97 12.61 -4.70 -1.65
CA PRO A 97 11.93 -3.85 -0.67
C PRO A 97 12.88 -3.00 0.19
N LYS A 98 14.12 -3.47 0.40
CA LYS A 98 15.18 -2.72 1.12
C LYS A 98 15.58 -1.40 0.44
N LYS A 99 15.20 -1.20 -0.83
CA LYS A 99 15.44 0.04 -1.58
C LYS A 99 14.31 1.06 -1.44
N LEU A 100 13.17 0.66 -0.86
CA LEU A 100 12.08 1.59 -0.58
C LEU A 100 12.51 2.56 0.52
N SER A 101 12.20 3.83 0.31
CA SER A 101 12.40 4.88 1.31
C SER A 101 11.19 4.99 2.24
N VAL A 102 9.99 4.67 1.76
CA VAL A 102 8.73 4.81 2.51
C VAL A 102 7.63 3.95 1.88
N ILE A 103 6.63 3.61 2.71
CA ILE A 103 5.31 3.11 2.30
C ILE A 103 4.29 4.12 2.82
N GLY A 104 3.33 4.50 1.97
CA GLY A 104 2.28 5.47 2.29
C GLY A 104 0.92 5.02 1.80
#